data_AF-A0A443ZQJ4-F1
#
_entry.id   AF-A0A443ZQJ4-F1
#
_cell.length_a   1.000
_cell.length_b   1.000
_cell.length_c   1.000
_cell.angle_alpha   90.00
_cell.angle_beta   90.00
_cell.angle_gamma   90.00
#
_symmetry.space_group_name_H-M   'P 1'
#
loop_
_entity.id
_entity.type
_entity.pdbx_description
1 polymer ?
#
loop_
_entity_poly.entity_id
_entity_poly.type
_entity_poly.pdbx_seq_one_letter_code
_entity_poly.pdbx_strand_id
1 'polypeptide(L)'
;MHRDFRRASSPDTPSSELRQLATHVSEIVRGAVASNNAMPEDVAEILMLDSSNHVRACLAQRKVYAKITTPCQQSRSGSWH
;
A
#
# COMPACT_ATOMS: atom_id res chain seq x y z
N MET A 1 -17.06 1.63 -14.09
CA MET A 1 -15.98 1.90 -13.11
C MET A 1 -15.87 0.86 -11.97
N HIS A 2 -16.61 -0.26 -11.96
CA HIS A 2 -16.60 -1.20 -10.82
C HIS A 2 -15.85 -2.53 -11.01
N ARG A 3 -15.35 -2.84 -12.21
CA ARG A 3 -14.71 -4.15 -12.45
C ARG A 3 -13.31 -4.24 -11.84
N ASP A 4 -12.52 -3.18 -12.01
CA ASP A 4 -11.13 -3.15 -11.57
C ASP A 4 -11.01 -2.99 -10.06
N PHE A 5 -11.93 -2.24 -9.44
CA PHE A 5 -12.06 -2.19 -7.98
C PHE A 5 -12.34 -3.57 -7.39
N ARG A 6 -13.32 -4.30 -7.94
CA ARG A 6 -13.67 -5.65 -7.44
C ARG A 6 -12.50 -6.62 -7.55
N ARG A 7 -11.74 -6.54 -8.65
CA ARG A 7 -10.50 -7.32 -8.82
C ARG A 7 -9.45 -6.91 -7.81
N ALA A 8 -9.22 -5.61 -7.63
CA ALA A 8 -8.24 -5.09 -6.67
C ALA A 8 -8.53 -5.54 -5.23
N SER A 9 -9.81 -5.61 -4.83
CA SER A 9 -10.21 -6.06 -3.49
C SER A 9 -10.37 -7.58 -3.33
N SER A 10 -10.26 -8.35 -4.42
CA SER A 10 -10.50 -9.79 -4.40
C SER A 10 -9.22 -10.56 -4.03
N PRO A 11 -9.24 -11.45 -3.03
CA PRO A 11 -8.07 -12.24 -2.63
C PRO A 11 -7.65 -13.26 -3.70
N ASP A 12 -8.57 -13.65 -4.58
CA ASP A 12 -8.31 -14.62 -5.67
C ASP A 12 -7.64 -13.97 -6.90
N THR A 13 -7.41 -12.67 -6.86
CA THR A 13 -6.82 -11.95 -7.99
C THR A 13 -5.33 -12.31 -8.11
N PRO A 14 -4.86 -12.71 -9.31
CA PRO A 14 -3.47 -13.05 -9.52
C PRO A 14 -2.54 -11.88 -9.21
N SER A 15 -1.34 -12.18 -8.69
CA SER A 15 -0.31 -11.18 -8.41
C SER A 15 0.08 -10.35 -9.64
N SER A 16 0.04 -10.93 -10.84
CA SER A 16 0.26 -10.22 -12.11
C SER A 16 -0.81 -9.16 -12.39
N GLU A 17 -2.09 -9.47 -12.13
CA GLU A 17 -3.18 -8.50 -12.24
C GLU A 17 -3.06 -7.41 -11.16
N LEU A 18 -2.70 -7.77 -9.92
CA LEU A 18 -2.50 -6.80 -8.85
C LEU A 18 -1.40 -5.78 -9.17
N ARG A 19 -0.32 -6.18 -9.85
CA ARG A 19 0.72 -5.24 -10.33
C ARG A 19 0.19 -4.22 -11.33
N GLN A 20 -0.66 -4.66 -12.25
CA GLN A 20 -1.29 -3.76 -13.21
C GLN A 20 -2.22 -2.78 -12.49
N LEU A 21 -3.01 -3.28 -11.54
CA LEU A 21 -3.93 -2.46 -10.76
C LEU A 21 -3.22 -1.49 -9.79
N ALA A 22 -2.01 -1.83 -9.34
CA ALA A 22 -1.18 -0.97 -8.50
C ALA A 22 -0.66 0.29 -9.21
N THR A 23 -0.66 0.31 -10.55
CA THR A 23 -0.30 1.50 -11.35
C THR A 23 -1.53 2.15 -11.99
N HIS A 24 -2.73 1.76 -11.56
CA HIS A 24 -3.98 2.25 -12.12
C HIS A 24 -4.18 3.75 -11.84
N VAL A 25 -4.78 4.48 -12.78
CA VAL A 25 -4.97 5.94 -12.68
C VAL A 25 -5.81 6.36 -11.45
N SER A 26 -6.78 5.54 -11.08
CA SER A 26 -7.65 5.78 -9.92
C SER A 26 -6.98 5.34 -8.63
N GLU A 27 -6.79 6.28 -7.70
CA GLU A 27 -6.27 6.00 -6.35
C GLU A 27 -7.18 5.08 -5.53
N ILE A 28 -8.50 5.04 -5.82
CA ILE A 28 -9.44 4.14 -5.16
C ILE A 28 -9.11 2.68 -5.51
N VAL A 29 -8.75 2.41 -6.78
CA VAL A 29 -8.34 1.08 -7.22
C VAL A 29 -6.99 0.71 -6.61
N ARG A 30 -6.01 1.64 -6.58
CA ARG A 30 -4.71 1.40 -5.95
C ARG A 30 -4.82 1.16 -4.43
N GLY A 31 -5.69 1.90 -3.75
CA GLY A 31 -5.99 1.72 -2.32
C GLY A 31 -6.68 0.37 -2.03
N ALA A 32 -7.52 -0.11 -2.94
CA ALA A 32 -8.09 -1.45 -2.85
C ALA A 32 -7.02 -2.55 -2.98
N VAL A 33 -6.04 -2.37 -3.88
CA VAL A 33 -4.87 -3.28 -3.97
C VAL A 33 -4.06 -3.25 -2.67
N ALA A 34 -3.77 -2.05 -2.13
CA ALA A 34 -3.04 -1.90 -0.87
C ALA A 34 -3.74 -2.59 0.33
N SER A 35 -5.08 -2.60 0.31
CA SER A 35 -5.92 -3.24 1.32
C SER A 35 -6.11 -4.76 1.08
N ASN A 36 -5.61 -5.29 -0.03
CA ASN A 36 -5.75 -6.71 -0.36
C ASN A 36 -4.72 -7.56 0.39
N ASN A 37 -5.17 -8.59 1.10
CA ASN A 37 -4.27 -9.49 1.82
C ASN A 37 -3.41 -10.35 0.89
N ALA A 38 -3.89 -10.68 -0.31
CA ALA A 38 -3.17 -11.45 -1.33
C ALA A 38 -2.14 -10.62 -2.11
N MET A 39 -1.99 -9.32 -1.78
CA MET A 39 -1.01 -8.46 -2.42
C MET A 39 0.42 -8.94 -2.13
N PRO A 40 1.25 -9.15 -3.18
CA PRO A 40 2.65 -9.52 -3.03
C PRO A 40 3.51 -8.34 -2.54
N GLU A 41 4.70 -8.65 -2.06
CA GLU A 41 5.61 -7.67 -1.43
C GLU A 41 6.16 -6.63 -2.43
N ASP A 42 6.46 -7.06 -3.66
CA ASP A 42 6.90 -6.14 -4.72
C ASP A 42 5.85 -5.12 -5.14
N VAL A 43 4.56 -5.47 -5.07
CA VAL A 43 3.47 -4.50 -5.26
C VAL A 43 3.40 -3.52 -4.10
N ALA A 44 3.72 -3.96 -2.88
CA ALA A 44 3.79 -3.07 -1.73
C ALA A 44 4.89 -2.01 -1.91
N GLU A 45 6.05 -2.36 -2.43
CA GLU A 45 7.14 -1.39 -2.71
C GLU A 45 6.70 -0.30 -3.67
N ILE A 46 5.95 -0.66 -4.72
CA ILE A 46 5.36 0.31 -5.67
C ILE A 46 4.39 1.25 -4.93
N LEU A 47 3.50 0.70 -4.10
CA LEU A 47 2.46 1.46 -3.40
C LEU A 47 3.02 2.27 -2.21
N MET A 48 4.17 1.90 -1.63
CA MET A 48 4.89 2.70 -0.64
C MET A 48 5.36 4.04 -1.22
N LEU A 49 5.74 4.02 -2.50
CA LEU A 49 6.18 5.19 -3.26
C LEU A 49 5.02 5.92 -3.96
N ASP A 50 3.77 5.49 -3.73
CA ASP A 50 2.60 6.14 -4.32
C ASP A 50 2.46 7.58 -3.85
N SER A 51 2.07 8.46 -4.78
CA SER A 51 1.86 9.89 -4.50
C SER A 51 0.63 10.13 -3.63
N SER A 52 -0.35 9.21 -3.63
CA SER A 52 -1.57 9.35 -2.84
C SER A 52 -1.34 8.92 -1.39
N ASN A 53 -1.61 9.85 -0.47
CA ASN A 53 -1.62 9.57 0.97
C ASN A 53 -2.63 8.48 1.36
N HIS A 54 -3.77 8.41 0.64
CA HIS A 54 -4.80 7.41 0.89
C HIS A 54 -4.25 5.99 0.66
N VAL A 55 -3.56 5.80 -0.47
CA VAL A 55 -2.96 4.50 -0.85
C VAL A 55 -1.90 4.07 0.18
N ARG A 56 -1.00 4.98 0.56
CA ARG A 56 0.03 4.71 1.58
C ARG A 56 -0.55 4.41 2.96
N ALA A 57 -1.64 5.08 3.34
CA ALA A 57 -2.33 4.82 4.61
C ALA A 57 -3.02 3.45 4.62
N CYS A 58 -3.66 3.04 3.51
CA CYS A 58 -4.21 1.69 3.36
C CYS A 58 -3.12 0.62 3.50
N LEU A 59 -1.94 0.86 2.89
CA LEU A 59 -0.82 -0.07 2.99
C LEU A 59 -0.25 -0.15 4.42
N ALA A 60 -0.13 0.98 5.11
CA ALA A 60 0.38 1.05 6.48
C ALA A 60 -0.53 0.36 7.52
N GLN A 61 -1.84 0.27 7.26
CA GLN A 61 -2.75 -0.51 8.11
C GLN A 61 -2.47 -2.00 8.08
N ARG A 62 -1.75 -2.48 7.05
CA ARG A 62 -1.31 -3.87 6.98
C ARG A 62 -0.20 -4.06 8.02
N LYS A 63 -0.43 -4.96 8.98
CA LYS A 63 0.49 -5.24 10.11
C LYS A 63 1.94 -5.50 9.69
N VAL A 64 2.13 -6.01 8.46
CA VAL A 64 3.44 -6.30 7.87
C VAL A 64 4.22 -5.01 7.55
N TYR A 65 3.56 -3.97 7.06
CA TYR A 65 4.19 -2.73 6.58
C TYR A 65 4.05 -1.55 7.54
N ALA A 66 3.23 -1.67 8.58
CA ALA A 66 3.14 -0.70 9.69
C ALA A 66 4.50 -0.40 10.32
N LYS A 67 5.41 -1.38 10.34
CA LYS A 67 6.78 -1.23 10.86
C LYS A 67 7.68 -0.37 9.97
N ILE A 68 7.44 -0.38 8.67
CA ILE A 68 8.31 0.26 7.66
C ILE A 68 7.86 1.70 7.39
N THR A 69 6.56 1.95 7.48
CA THR A 69 5.95 3.24 7.14
C THR A 69 5.92 4.23 8.32
N THR A 70 6.59 3.95 9.44
CA THR A 70 6.66 4.91 10.56
C THR A 70 7.69 5.99 10.23
N PRO A 71 7.31 7.22 9.84
CA PRO A 71 8.28 8.29 9.76
C PRO A 71 8.38 8.86 11.18
N CYS A 72 9.55 8.69 11.80
CA CYS A 72 9.92 9.34 13.05
C CYS A 72 9.30 8.76 14.34
N GLN A 73 9.97 7.76 14.91
CA GLN A 73 10.20 7.70 16.37
C GLN A 73 11.67 7.35 16.63
N GLN A 74 12.61 8.14 16.11
CA GLN A 74 13.97 8.19 16.68
C GLN A 74 14.67 9.50 16.32
N SER A 75 14.16 10.63 16.82
CA SER A 75 15.01 11.79 17.11
C SER A 75 14.32 12.72 18.10
N ARG A 76 14.46 12.41 19.39
CA ARG A 76 14.51 13.40 20.49
C ARG A 76 15.06 12.77 21.77
N SER A 77 16.29 12.29 21.70
CA SER A 77 17.17 12.27 22.88
C SER A 77 18.47 12.97 22.51
N GLY A 78 18.34 14.24 22.09
CA GLY A 78 19.44 15.18 22.15
C GLY A 78 19.60 15.62 23.61
N SER A 79 20.22 14.77 24.43
CA SER A 79 20.85 15.23 25.67
C SER A 79 22.30 15.47 25.31
N TRP A 80 22.58 16.67 24.79
CA TRP A 80 23.95 17.14 24.69
C TRP A 80 24.42 17.47 26.11
N HIS A 81 25.51 16.82 26.52
CA HIS A 81 26.22 17.07 27.77
C HIS A 81 26.88 18.45 27.75
#